data_AF-D7G7A8-F1
#
_entry.id   AF-D7G7A8-F1
#
_cell.length_a   1.000
_cell.length_b   1.000
_cell.length_c   1.000
_cell.angle_alpha   90.00
_cell.angle_beta   90.00
_cell.angle_gamma   90.00
#
_symmetry.space_group_name_H-M   'P 1'
#
loop_
_entity.id
_entity.type
_entity.pdbx_description
1 polymer ?
#
loop_
_entity_poly.entity_id
_entity_poly.type
_entity_poly.pdbx_seq_one_letter_code
_entity_poly.pdbx_strand_id
1 'polypeptide(L)'
;MRGATTITIGDGGRGSHRQVILQGATVAPKEGHLRLPDQFFQGVHFGVSAWDVWGEKLMDAENRKRNGALRQVLEGQDPQPTFIYPTMFEGGVEGFTVAFLAGSLSRQEMRSVRERSDPAWAEAETSVLTAARHFQQLTVTKWHPKVWGPGHERDENLHTSVLQEVLPTRTGLRALTSAVVVYRVETAVPLPAATTTEDTATTTTVTTKVSVTAARAERKARKTDAEASRPGN
;
A
#
# COMPACT_ATOMS: atom_id res chain seq x y z
N MET A 1 9.83 -18.41 -7.73
CA MET A 1 9.37 -17.46 -6.70
C MET A 1 7.98 -17.88 -6.23
N ARG A 2 7.77 -18.08 -4.93
CA ARG A 2 6.45 -18.34 -4.33
C ARG A 2 6.16 -17.22 -3.35
N GLY A 3 5.88 -16.02 -3.85
CA GLY A 3 5.49 -14.88 -3.01
C GLY A 3 3.97 -14.83 -2.86
N ALA A 4 3.49 -14.55 -1.64
CA ALA A 4 2.09 -14.23 -1.38
C ALA A 4 1.99 -12.72 -1.10
N THR A 5 1.01 -12.05 -1.70
CA THR A 5 0.72 -10.63 -1.47
C THR A 5 -0.63 -10.49 -0.80
N THR A 6 -0.69 -9.78 0.33
CA THR A 6 -1.93 -9.56 1.07
C THR A 6 -2.50 -8.18 0.72
N ILE A 7 -3.58 -8.17 -0.05
CA ILE A 7 -4.30 -6.95 -0.41
C ILE A 7 -5.51 -6.83 0.51
N THR A 8 -5.61 -5.71 1.24
CA THR A 8 -6.82 -5.42 2.01
C THR A 8 -7.75 -4.57 1.15
N ILE A 9 -8.91 -5.12 0.79
CA ILE A 9 -9.89 -4.44 -0.03
C ILE A 9 -11.02 -4.01 0.90
N GLY A 10 -11.22 -2.70 1.03
CA GLY A 10 -12.44 -2.19 1.66
C GLY A 10 -13.58 -2.33 0.69
N ASP A 11 -14.59 -3.15 1.02
CA ASP A 11 -15.89 -3.00 0.36
C ASP A 11 -16.42 -1.64 0.82
N GLY A 12 -16.75 -0.73 -0.09
CA GLY A 12 -17.17 0.65 0.21
C GLY A 12 -18.43 0.81 1.08
N GLY A 13 -18.91 -0.27 1.72
CA GLY A 13 -19.93 -0.29 2.76
C GLY A 13 -19.31 -0.28 4.16
N ARG A 14 -19.96 0.45 5.08
CA ARG A 14 -19.50 0.70 6.47
C ARG A 14 -18.96 -0.57 7.16
N GLY A 15 -17.64 -0.65 7.34
CA GLY A 15 -16.99 -1.47 8.36
C GLY A 15 -16.49 -2.87 7.98
N SER A 16 -16.68 -3.33 6.73
CA SER A 16 -16.23 -4.65 6.29
C SER A 16 -14.98 -4.54 5.40
N HIS A 17 -13.79 -4.65 6.00
CA HIS A 17 -12.56 -4.84 5.24
C HIS A 17 -12.40 -6.32 4.91
N ARG A 18 -12.42 -6.66 3.62
CA ARG A 18 -12.14 -8.01 3.15
C ARG A 18 -10.64 -8.12 2.82
N GLN A 19 -9.92 -8.91 3.58
CA GLN A 19 -8.54 -9.26 3.24
C GLN A 19 -8.55 -10.31 2.13
N VAL A 20 -7.80 -10.04 1.06
CA VAL A 20 -7.61 -10.93 -0.08
C VAL A 20 -6.13 -11.21 -0.21
N ILE A 21 -5.77 -12.49 -0.09
CA ILE A 21 -4.40 -12.94 -0.26
C ILE A 21 -4.26 -13.51 -1.66
N LEU A 22 -3.38 -12.88 -2.42
CA LEU A 22 -2.98 -13.30 -3.76
C LEU A 22 -1.75 -14.19 -3.64
N GLN A 23 -1.78 -15.34 -4.29
CA GLN A 23 -0.61 -16.20 -4.40
C GLN A 23 -0.35 -16.56 -5.85
N GLY A 24 0.92 -16.49 -6.27
CA GLY A 24 1.35 -16.91 -7.60
C GLY A 24 1.30 -18.44 -7.74
N ALA A 25 0.65 -18.92 -8.80
CA ALA A 25 0.61 -20.35 -9.14
C ALA A 25 1.89 -20.77 -9.85
N THR A 26 2.60 -21.77 -9.31
CA THR A 26 3.57 -22.55 -10.11
C THR A 26 2.97 -23.81 -10.70
N VAL A 27 1.82 -24.26 -10.17
CA VAL A 27 1.04 -25.42 -10.63
C VAL A 27 -0.43 -25.05 -10.45
N ALA A 28 -1.28 -25.32 -11.45
CA ALA A 28 -2.72 -25.17 -11.28
C ALA A 28 -3.22 -26.26 -10.30
N PRO A 29 -3.73 -25.93 -9.11
CA PRO A 29 -4.29 -26.93 -8.21
C PRO A 29 -5.54 -27.57 -8.84
N LYS A 30 -5.77 -28.82 -8.43
CA LYS A 30 -6.75 -29.72 -9.03
C LYS A 30 -8.20 -29.33 -8.73
N GLU A 31 -8.47 -28.69 -7.59
CA GLU A 31 -9.76 -28.14 -7.16
C GLU A 31 -9.54 -26.97 -6.16
N GLY A 32 -10.48 -26.04 -6.02
CA GLY A 32 -10.51 -25.09 -4.89
C GLY A 32 -9.95 -23.68 -5.11
N HIS A 33 -9.93 -23.16 -6.34
CA HIS A 33 -9.59 -21.75 -6.53
C HIS A 33 -10.75 -20.84 -6.21
N LEU A 34 -10.55 -19.97 -5.23
CA LEU A 34 -11.45 -18.85 -5.05
C LEU A 34 -11.14 -17.81 -6.12
N ARG A 35 -12.21 -17.36 -6.77
CA ARG A 35 -12.13 -16.25 -7.69
C ARG A 35 -11.68 -14.99 -6.95
N LEU A 36 -10.90 -14.17 -7.66
CA LEU A 36 -10.57 -12.84 -7.18
C LEU A 36 -11.81 -11.95 -7.16
N PRO A 37 -11.82 -10.85 -6.40
CA PRO A 37 -12.88 -9.87 -6.51
C PRO A 37 -13.02 -9.36 -7.95
N ASP A 38 -14.26 -9.12 -8.39
CA ASP A 38 -14.55 -8.79 -9.79
C ASP A 38 -13.79 -7.58 -10.33
N GLN A 39 -13.43 -6.63 -9.46
CA GLN A 39 -12.61 -5.47 -9.82
C GLN A 39 -11.26 -5.83 -10.45
N PHE A 40 -10.66 -7.00 -10.15
CA PHE A 40 -9.42 -7.46 -10.79
C PHE A 40 -9.62 -7.93 -12.23
N PHE A 41 -10.86 -8.23 -12.62
CA PHE A 41 -11.23 -8.60 -13.99
C PHE A 41 -11.67 -7.38 -14.82
N GLN A 42 -11.91 -6.25 -14.17
CA GLN A 42 -12.44 -5.02 -14.80
C GLN A 42 -11.36 -3.97 -15.10
N GLY A 43 -10.10 -4.22 -14.76
CA GLY A 43 -9.04 -3.24 -14.97
C GLY A 43 -7.65 -3.69 -14.54
N VAL A 44 -6.72 -2.74 -14.50
CA VAL A 44 -5.34 -2.99 -14.07
C VAL A 44 -5.15 -2.49 -12.64
N HIS A 45 -4.34 -3.21 -11.88
CA HIS A 45 -4.00 -2.88 -10.51
C HIS A 45 -2.48 -2.85 -10.38
N PHE A 46 -1.95 -1.91 -9.60
CA PHE A 46 -0.51 -1.78 -9.38
C PHE A 46 -0.18 -1.72 -7.90
N GLY A 47 0.69 -2.63 -7.46
CA GLY A 47 1.29 -2.65 -6.13
C GLY A 47 2.52 -1.77 -6.09
N VAL A 48 2.43 -0.69 -5.31
CA VAL A 48 3.46 0.34 -5.15
C VAL A 48 3.67 0.62 -3.66
N SER A 49 4.90 0.91 -3.26
CA SER A 49 5.26 1.30 -1.91
C SER A 49 6.26 2.46 -1.97
N ALA A 50 6.37 3.25 -0.91
CA ALA A 50 7.38 4.30 -0.85
C ALA A 50 8.78 3.74 -0.49
N TRP A 51 8.84 2.43 -0.26
CA TRP A 51 10.02 1.65 0.07
C TRP A 51 10.21 0.47 -0.91
N ASP A 52 11.44 0.03 -1.06
CA ASP A 52 11.74 -1.18 -1.82
C ASP A 52 11.31 -2.40 -1.01
N VAL A 53 10.40 -3.21 -1.57
CA VAL A 53 9.88 -4.42 -0.92
C VAL A 53 10.99 -5.43 -0.62
N TRP A 54 12.14 -5.31 -1.30
CA TRP A 54 13.31 -6.16 -1.09
C TRP A 54 14.48 -5.48 -0.39
N GLY A 55 14.32 -4.22 0.03
CA GLY A 55 15.34 -3.47 0.75
C GLY A 55 15.36 -3.76 2.26
N GLU A 56 16.38 -3.24 2.96
CA GLU A 56 16.43 -3.28 4.43
C GLU A 56 15.22 -2.58 5.05
N LYS A 57 14.59 -3.16 6.08
CA LYS A 57 13.40 -2.55 6.67
C LYS A 57 13.76 -1.23 7.38
N LEU A 58 13.20 -0.10 6.93
CA LEU A 58 13.25 1.16 7.66
C LEU A 58 12.45 1.09 8.97
N MET A 59 12.71 2.04 9.88
CA MET A 59 11.83 2.27 11.03
C MET A 59 10.40 2.57 10.56
N ASP A 60 9.41 1.93 11.19
CA ASP A 60 7.99 1.99 10.78
C ASP A 60 7.45 3.43 10.68
N ALA A 61 7.96 4.36 11.49
CA ALA A 61 7.55 5.78 11.44
C ALA A 61 7.95 6.47 10.12
N GLU A 62 9.18 6.23 9.64
CA GLU A 62 9.67 6.83 8.40
C GLU A 62 8.98 6.21 7.18
N ASN A 63 8.74 4.89 7.22
CA ASN A 63 7.96 4.21 6.19
C ASN A 63 6.55 4.80 6.05
N ARG A 64 5.85 5.02 7.16
CA ARG A 64 4.52 5.66 7.15
C ARG A 64 4.55 7.07 6.59
N LYS A 65 5.54 7.88 6.96
CA LYS A 65 5.71 9.24 6.43
C LYS A 65 5.91 9.23 4.91
N ARG A 66 6.80 8.36 4.41
CA ARG A 66 7.06 8.21 2.97
C ARG A 66 5.85 7.67 2.21
N ASN A 67 5.14 6.69 2.76
CA ASN A 67 3.88 6.19 2.19
C ASN A 67 2.79 7.27 2.18
N GLY A 68 2.74 8.17 3.16
CA GLY A 68 1.88 9.35 3.14
C GLY A 68 2.16 10.26 1.94
N ALA A 69 3.42 10.55 1.67
CA ALA A 69 3.82 11.34 0.49
C ALA A 69 3.52 10.61 -0.83
N LEU A 70 3.78 9.29 -0.90
CA LEU A 70 3.43 8.48 -2.06
C LEU A 70 1.94 8.54 -2.35
N ARG A 71 1.10 8.41 -1.33
CA ARG A 71 -0.36 8.47 -1.50
C ARG A 71 -0.80 9.79 -2.13
N GLN A 72 -0.25 10.92 -1.67
CA GLN A 72 -0.56 12.24 -2.25
C GLN A 72 -0.17 12.31 -3.73
N VAL A 73 0.99 11.75 -4.10
CA VAL A 73 1.42 11.68 -5.51
C VAL A 73 0.45 10.82 -6.33
N LEU A 74 0.04 9.67 -5.82
CA LEU A 74 -0.89 8.76 -6.51
C LEU A 74 -2.28 9.39 -6.70
N GLU A 75 -2.79 10.11 -5.69
CA GLU A 75 -4.08 10.80 -5.76
C GLU A 75 -4.10 11.94 -6.79
N GLY A 76 -2.93 12.53 -7.09
CA GLY A 76 -2.75 13.59 -8.08
C GLY A 76 -2.29 13.13 -9.47
N GLN A 77 -2.32 11.82 -9.76
CA GLN A 77 -1.92 11.29 -11.06
C GLN A 77 -2.94 11.60 -12.17
N ASP A 78 -2.43 11.68 -13.39
CA ASP A 78 -3.19 11.67 -14.63
C ASP A 78 -2.71 10.47 -15.48
N PRO A 79 -3.56 9.46 -15.77
CA PRO A 79 -4.96 9.34 -15.37
C PRO A 79 -5.14 9.25 -13.85
N GLN A 80 -6.33 9.64 -13.39
CA GLN A 80 -6.68 9.53 -11.97
C GLN A 80 -7.02 8.07 -11.63
N PRO A 81 -6.41 7.49 -10.57
CA PRO A 81 -6.79 6.16 -10.09
C PRO A 81 -8.27 6.07 -9.72
N THR A 82 -8.88 4.93 -9.99
CA THR A 82 -10.25 4.66 -9.53
C THR A 82 -10.28 4.38 -8.03
N PHE A 83 -9.32 3.60 -7.55
CA PHE A 83 -9.20 3.27 -6.13
C PHE A 83 -7.72 3.18 -5.73
N ILE A 84 -7.45 3.49 -4.47
CA ILE A 84 -6.14 3.31 -3.83
C ILE A 84 -6.36 2.57 -2.51
N TYR A 85 -5.93 1.32 -2.45
CA TYR A 85 -6.12 0.45 -1.29
C TYR A 85 -4.84 0.31 -0.48
N PRO A 86 -4.86 0.43 0.84
CA PRO A 86 -3.73 0.01 1.68
C PRO A 86 -3.40 -1.46 1.41
N THR A 87 -2.12 -1.78 1.22
CA THR A 87 -1.66 -3.12 0.87
C THR A 87 -0.45 -3.50 1.70
N MET A 88 -0.39 -4.76 2.11
CA MET A 88 0.75 -5.33 2.82
C MET A 88 1.44 -6.32 1.89
N PHE A 89 2.64 -5.96 1.43
CA PHE A 89 3.45 -6.82 0.59
C PHE A 89 4.19 -7.88 1.43
N GLU A 90 4.78 -8.84 0.73
CA GLU A 90 5.67 -9.83 1.34
C GLU A 90 6.76 -9.14 2.18
N GLY A 91 7.11 -9.74 3.33
CA GLY A 91 8.04 -9.12 4.29
C GLY A 91 7.41 -8.06 5.20
N GLY A 92 6.09 -7.85 5.13
CA GLY A 92 5.39 -6.88 5.98
C GLY A 92 5.63 -5.43 5.56
N VAL A 93 5.88 -5.22 4.26
CA VAL A 93 6.11 -3.88 3.70
C VAL A 93 4.77 -3.24 3.37
N GLU A 94 4.47 -2.12 4.03
CA GLU A 94 3.27 -1.34 3.75
C GLU A 94 3.39 -0.58 2.42
N GLY A 95 2.29 -0.51 1.69
CA GLY A 95 2.13 0.39 0.55
C GLY A 95 0.69 0.42 0.07
N PHE A 96 0.51 0.49 -1.25
CA PHE A 96 -0.78 0.66 -1.88
C PHE A 96 -0.96 -0.24 -3.09
N THR A 97 -2.19 -0.69 -3.30
CA THR A 97 -2.66 -1.19 -4.59
C THR A 97 -3.49 -0.10 -5.25
N VAL A 98 -3.06 0.35 -6.42
CA VAL A 98 -3.69 1.41 -7.20
C VAL A 98 -4.46 0.77 -8.35
N ALA A 99 -5.77 0.96 -8.38
CA ALA A 99 -6.65 0.36 -9.37
C ALA A 99 -7.10 1.40 -10.41
N PHE A 100 -6.99 1.03 -11.68
CA PHE A 100 -7.56 1.76 -12.79
C PHE A 100 -8.58 0.84 -13.46
N LEU A 101 -9.87 1.16 -13.35
CA LEU A 101 -10.93 0.37 -13.97
C LEU A 101 -11.21 0.88 -15.38
N ALA A 102 -11.51 -0.03 -16.31
CA ALA A 102 -11.79 0.28 -17.71
C ALA A 102 -12.89 1.34 -17.86
N GLY A 103 -13.97 1.21 -17.10
CA GLY A 103 -15.09 2.17 -17.11
C GLY A 103 -14.74 3.55 -16.54
N SER A 104 -13.75 3.65 -15.64
CA SER A 104 -13.29 4.94 -15.11
C SER A 104 -12.35 5.64 -16.09
N LEU A 105 -11.40 4.91 -16.69
CA LEU A 105 -10.54 5.46 -17.74
C LEU A 105 -11.35 5.93 -18.95
N SER A 106 -12.36 5.15 -19.35
CA SER A 106 -13.26 5.54 -20.45
C SER A 106 -14.01 6.85 -20.18
N ARG A 107 -14.33 7.14 -18.91
CA ARG A 107 -14.96 8.41 -18.49
C ARG A 107 -14.00 9.59 -18.44
N GLN A 108 -12.69 9.33 -18.31
CA GLN A 108 -11.64 10.33 -18.37
C GLN A 108 -11.22 10.63 -19.82
N GLU A 109 -12.09 10.33 -20.79
CA GLU A 109 -11.84 10.47 -22.24
C GLU A 109 -10.66 9.66 -22.77
N MET A 110 -10.15 8.72 -21.97
CA MET A 110 -9.17 7.74 -22.45
C MET A 110 -9.90 6.65 -23.25
N ARG A 111 -9.36 6.28 -24.41
CA ARG A 111 -10.06 5.44 -25.41
C ARG A 111 -10.50 4.08 -24.86
N SER A 112 -11.42 3.45 -25.59
CA SER A 112 -12.16 2.25 -25.17
C SER A 112 -11.26 1.06 -24.82
N VAL A 113 -11.09 0.90 -23.52
CA VAL A 113 -10.27 -0.09 -22.84
C VAL A 113 -10.74 -1.52 -23.10
N ARG A 114 -10.27 -2.15 -24.18
CA ARG A 114 -10.57 -3.56 -24.49
C ARG A 114 -9.36 -4.48 -24.56
N GLU A 115 -8.15 -3.97 -24.76
CA GLU A 115 -6.93 -4.78 -24.89
C GLU A 115 -5.77 -4.27 -24.04
N ARG A 116 -4.79 -5.14 -23.74
CA ARG A 116 -3.52 -4.78 -23.07
C ARG A 116 -2.73 -3.71 -23.85
N SER A 117 -2.94 -3.64 -25.16
CA SER A 117 -2.39 -2.66 -26.11
C SER A 117 -3.10 -1.31 -26.06
N ASP A 118 -4.12 -1.14 -25.21
CA ASP A 118 -4.84 0.12 -25.13
C ASP A 118 -3.92 1.25 -24.61
N PRO A 119 -3.81 2.37 -25.34
CA PRO A 119 -3.04 3.53 -24.90
C PRO A 119 -3.37 4.00 -23.48
N ALA A 120 -4.64 3.88 -23.06
CA ALA A 120 -5.08 4.29 -21.73
C ALA A 120 -4.37 3.51 -20.61
N TRP A 121 -4.14 2.20 -20.83
CA TRP A 121 -3.39 1.39 -19.87
C TRP A 121 -1.91 1.72 -19.86
N ALA A 122 -1.33 2.06 -21.01
CA ALA A 122 0.07 2.46 -21.11
C ALA A 122 0.31 3.78 -20.38
N GLU A 123 -0.64 4.72 -20.41
CA GLU A 123 -0.58 5.99 -19.68
C GLU A 123 -0.67 5.77 -18.17
N ALA A 124 -1.66 4.98 -17.70
CA ALA A 124 -1.76 4.60 -16.29
C ALA A 124 -0.49 3.90 -15.78
N GLU A 125 0.04 2.94 -16.56
CA GLU A 125 1.30 2.26 -16.25
C GLU A 125 2.48 3.24 -16.18
N THR A 126 2.61 4.14 -17.15
CA THR A 126 3.67 5.16 -17.18
C THR A 126 3.60 6.09 -15.97
N SER A 127 2.38 6.48 -15.59
CA SER A 127 2.11 7.34 -14.43
C SER A 127 2.55 6.66 -13.13
N VAL A 128 2.12 5.40 -12.91
CA VAL A 128 2.52 4.63 -11.72
C VAL A 128 4.03 4.35 -11.69
N LEU A 129 4.64 3.96 -12.82
CA LEU A 129 6.08 3.75 -12.89
C LEU A 129 6.87 5.03 -12.61
N THR A 130 6.32 6.19 -12.97
CA THR A 130 6.95 7.49 -12.68
C THR A 130 6.89 7.81 -11.19
N ALA A 131 5.74 7.57 -10.53
CA ALA A 131 5.65 7.67 -9.08
C ALA A 131 6.62 6.70 -8.39
N ALA A 132 6.64 5.42 -8.79
CA ALA A 132 7.54 4.40 -8.24
C ALA A 132 9.02 4.78 -8.39
N ARG A 133 9.41 5.37 -9.54
CA ARG A 133 10.76 5.92 -9.76
C ARG A 133 11.09 7.06 -8.79
N HIS A 134 10.15 7.96 -8.54
CA HIS A 134 10.33 9.07 -7.60
C HIS A 134 10.62 8.56 -6.18
N PHE A 135 9.97 7.47 -5.77
CA PHE A 135 10.19 6.81 -4.48
C PHE A 135 11.29 5.74 -4.51
N GLN A 136 12.09 5.69 -5.58
CA GLN A 136 13.24 4.79 -5.74
C GLN A 136 12.92 3.29 -5.70
N GLN A 137 11.68 2.89 -5.95
CA GLN A 137 11.36 1.47 -6.09
C GLN A 137 12.05 0.87 -7.31
N LEU A 138 12.55 -0.35 -7.19
CA LEU A 138 13.16 -1.07 -8.31
C LEU A 138 12.12 -1.70 -9.24
N THR A 139 10.98 -2.11 -8.69
CA THR A 139 9.88 -2.69 -9.46
C THR A 139 8.52 -2.29 -8.91
N VAL A 140 7.49 -2.47 -9.73
CA VAL A 140 6.07 -2.41 -9.39
C VAL A 140 5.43 -3.75 -9.71
N THR A 141 4.53 -4.23 -8.87
CA THR A 141 3.73 -5.43 -9.19
C THR A 141 2.47 -5.00 -9.95
N LYS A 142 2.22 -5.53 -11.14
CA LYS A 142 1.01 -5.26 -11.92
C LYS A 142 0.11 -6.49 -11.90
N TRP A 143 -1.18 -6.30 -11.61
CA TRP A 143 -2.21 -7.30 -11.83
C TRP A 143 -3.15 -6.87 -12.95
N HIS A 144 -3.41 -7.76 -13.91
CA HIS A 144 -4.30 -7.46 -15.02
C HIS A 144 -4.99 -8.72 -15.56
N PRO A 145 -6.22 -8.60 -16.08
CA PRO A 145 -6.93 -9.72 -16.66
C PRO A 145 -6.32 -10.14 -18.01
N LYS A 146 -6.21 -11.45 -18.20
CA LYS A 146 -5.83 -12.10 -19.45
C LYS A 146 -6.93 -13.07 -19.87
N VAL A 147 -7.52 -12.77 -21.01
CA VAL A 147 -8.50 -13.60 -21.71
C VAL A 147 -7.76 -14.69 -22.48
N TRP A 148 -8.10 -15.97 -22.23
CA TRP A 148 -7.47 -17.14 -22.87
C TRP A 148 -8.34 -17.81 -23.94
N GLY A 149 -9.58 -17.38 -24.11
CA GLY A 149 -10.53 -17.97 -25.04
C GLY A 149 -11.84 -17.17 -25.10
N PRO A 150 -12.86 -17.66 -25.81
CA PRO A 150 -14.16 -17.01 -25.87
C PRO A 150 -14.92 -17.11 -24.53
N GLY A 151 -15.88 -16.19 -24.36
CA GLY A 151 -16.89 -16.21 -23.29
C GLY A 151 -17.54 -17.56 -23.07
N HIS A 152 -17.77 -17.92 -21.81
CA HIS A 152 -18.59 -19.08 -21.46
C HIS A 152 -19.98 -18.59 -21.01
N GLU A 153 -21.05 -19.20 -21.51
CA GLU A 153 -22.43 -18.74 -21.24
C GLU A 153 -22.79 -18.67 -19.75
N ARG A 154 -22.21 -19.58 -18.94
CA ARG A 154 -22.46 -19.65 -17.50
C ARG A 154 -21.67 -18.63 -16.67
N ASP A 155 -20.51 -18.20 -17.16
CA ASP A 155 -19.65 -17.25 -16.47
C ASP A 155 -18.71 -16.56 -17.46
N GLU A 156 -18.93 -15.26 -17.65
CA GLU A 156 -18.15 -14.42 -18.54
C GLU A 156 -16.67 -14.34 -18.17
N ASN A 157 -16.26 -14.74 -16.97
CA ASN A 157 -14.85 -14.66 -16.56
C ASN A 157 -14.19 -16.03 -16.40
N LEU A 158 -14.87 -17.12 -16.72
CA LEU A 158 -14.31 -18.48 -16.62
C LEU A 158 -13.08 -18.68 -17.52
N HIS A 159 -13.02 -17.93 -18.61
CA HIS A 159 -11.93 -17.93 -19.59
C HIS A 159 -10.90 -16.81 -19.34
N THR A 160 -11.07 -16.04 -18.26
CA THR A 160 -10.20 -14.93 -17.90
C THR A 160 -9.43 -15.28 -16.64
N SER A 161 -8.10 -15.14 -16.67
CA SER A 161 -7.25 -15.27 -15.49
C SER A 161 -6.57 -13.94 -15.19
N VAL A 162 -6.32 -13.65 -13.92
CA VAL A 162 -5.52 -12.48 -13.54
C VAL A 162 -4.05 -12.86 -13.55
N LEU A 163 -3.26 -12.11 -14.31
CA LEU A 163 -1.80 -12.22 -14.33
C LEU A 163 -1.21 -11.23 -13.34
N GLN A 164 -0.23 -11.68 -12.57
CA GLN A 164 0.69 -10.84 -11.84
C GLN A 164 1.99 -10.72 -12.63
N GLU A 165 2.40 -9.50 -12.90
CA GLU A 165 3.66 -9.18 -13.56
C GLU A 165 4.53 -8.30 -12.65
N VAL A 166 5.82 -8.58 -12.61
CA VAL A 166 6.80 -7.69 -11.96
C VAL A 166 7.35 -6.76 -13.03
N LEU A 167 7.06 -5.47 -12.91
CA LEU A 167 7.50 -4.44 -13.84
C LEU A 167 8.71 -3.68 -13.30
N PRO A 168 9.85 -3.70 -13.99
CA PRO A 168 10.99 -2.88 -13.60
C PRO A 168 10.70 -1.39 -13.81
N THR A 169 11.07 -0.56 -12.85
CA THR A 169 10.91 0.90 -12.96
C THR A 169 11.99 1.56 -13.83
N ARG A 170 13.11 0.85 -14.08
CA ARG A 170 14.28 1.31 -14.84
C ARG A 170 14.63 0.36 -15.97
N THR A 171 15.14 0.91 -17.07
CA THR A 171 15.48 0.15 -18.30
C THR A 171 16.57 -0.90 -18.10
N GLY A 172 17.53 -0.67 -17.21
CA GLY A 172 18.60 -1.63 -16.89
C GLY A 172 18.12 -2.88 -16.15
N LEU A 173 16.86 -2.92 -15.70
CA LEU A 173 16.31 -4.01 -14.89
C LEU A 173 15.33 -4.90 -15.67
N ARG A 174 15.30 -4.83 -17.01
CA ARG A 174 14.39 -5.62 -17.85
C ARG A 174 14.43 -7.12 -17.60
N ALA A 175 15.59 -7.65 -17.21
CA ALA A 175 15.77 -9.06 -16.86
C ALA A 175 14.97 -9.52 -15.63
N LEU A 176 14.46 -8.58 -14.81
CA LEU A 176 13.62 -8.88 -13.64
C LEU A 176 12.13 -9.08 -13.98
N THR A 177 11.75 -8.88 -15.25
CA THR A 177 10.36 -9.04 -15.67
C THR A 177 9.95 -10.49 -15.52
N SER A 178 8.89 -10.73 -14.75
CA SER A 178 8.30 -12.07 -14.59
C SER A 178 6.79 -11.96 -14.60
N ALA A 179 6.10 -13.00 -15.06
CA ALA A 179 4.66 -13.06 -15.15
C ALA A 179 4.15 -14.42 -14.65
N VAL A 180 3.13 -14.42 -13.79
CA VAL A 180 2.50 -15.64 -13.26
C VAL A 180 0.99 -15.46 -13.16
N VAL A 181 0.23 -16.55 -13.28
CA VAL A 181 -1.20 -16.53 -12.96
C VAL A 181 -1.36 -16.47 -11.44
N VAL A 182 -2.25 -15.60 -10.96
CA VAL A 182 -2.58 -15.49 -9.54
C VAL A 182 -4.01 -15.90 -9.25
N TYR A 183 -4.21 -16.45 -8.06
CA TYR A 183 -5.50 -16.85 -7.53
C TYR A 183 -5.62 -16.39 -6.08
N ARG A 184 -6.86 -16.34 -5.59
CA ARG A 184 -7.13 -16.08 -4.17
C ARG A 184 -6.92 -17.36 -3.39
N VAL A 185 -6.25 -17.25 -2.25
CA VAL A 185 -6.11 -18.35 -1.29
C VAL A 185 -6.91 -18.01 -0.05
N GLU A 186 -7.75 -18.95 0.39
CA GLU A 186 -8.30 -18.93 1.74
C GLU A 186 -7.18 -19.32 2.70
N THR A 187 -6.59 -18.31 3.34
CA THR A 187 -5.77 -18.54 4.53
C THR A 187 -6.57 -18.05 5.72
N ALA A 188 -6.55 -18.82 6.80
CA ALA A 188 -6.93 -18.33 8.10
C ALA A 188 -5.88 -17.29 8.49
N VAL A 189 -6.05 -16.04 8.05
CA VAL A 189 -5.19 -14.95 8.49
C VAL A 189 -5.39 -14.86 9.99
N PRO A 190 -4.37 -15.12 10.82
CA PRO A 190 -4.46 -14.75 12.22
C PRO A 190 -4.65 -13.24 12.19
N LEU A 191 -5.83 -12.76 12.58
CA LEU A 191 -6.02 -11.35 12.90
C LEU A 191 -4.81 -10.98 13.76
N PRO A 192 -4.07 -9.90 13.45
CA PRO A 192 -2.96 -9.47 14.29
C PRO A 192 -3.54 -9.43 15.69
N ALA A 193 -2.96 -10.22 16.61
CA ALA A 193 -3.45 -10.33 17.96
C ALA A 193 -3.71 -8.90 18.40
N ALA A 194 -4.99 -8.61 18.72
CA ALA A 194 -5.36 -7.30 19.22
C ALA A 194 -4.28 -6.97 20.22
N THR A 195 -3.57 -5.85 20.00
CA THR A 195 -2.59 -5.40 20.97
C THR A 195 -3.43 -5.10 22.18
N THR A 196 -3.63 -6.11 23.02
CA THR A 196 -4.10 -5.97 24.36
C THR A 196 -2.97 -5.15 24.94
N THR A 197 -3.19 -3.84 24.97
CA THR A 197 -2.60 -2.98 25.96
C THR A 197 -3.01 -3.64 27.27
N GLU A 198 -2.22 -4.61 27.71
CA GLU A 198 -2.16 -4.95 29.10
C GLU A 198 -1.67 -3.67 29.75
N ASP A 199 -2.64 -2.85 30.17
CA ASP A 199 -2.55 -2.00 31.34
C ASP A 199 -2.24 -2.92 32.53
N THR A 200 -1.05 -3.50 32.53
CA THR A 200 -0.41 -3.93 33.76
C THR A 200 0.12 -2.64 34.36
N ALA A 201 -0.78 -1.91 35.02
CA ALA A 201 -0.45 -0.91 36.01
C ALA A 201 0.40 -1.59 37.10
N THR A 202 1.69 -1.74 36.83
CA THR A 202 2.67 -2.01 37.86
C THR A 202 2.87 -0.68 38.55
N THR A 203 2.09 -0.48 39.61
CA THR A 203 2.37 0.52 40.63
C THR A 203 3.72 0.18 41.25
N THR A 204 4.81 0.60 40.62
CA THR A 204 6.10 0.72 41.27
C THR A 204 6.06 1.99 42.09
N THR A 205 5.77 1.84 43.37
CA THR A 205 6.00 2.88 44.37
C THR A 205 7.51 3.14 44.44
N VAL A 206 8.00 4.05 43.60
CA VAL A 206 9.32 4.64 43.77
C VAL A 206 9.17 5.70 44.87
N THR A 207 9.52 5.31 46.10
CA THR A 207 9.76 6.26 47.19
C THR A 207 11.01 7.06 46.87
N THR A 208 10.87 8.13 46.10
CA THR A 208 11.94 9.11 45.92
C THR A 208 11.97 9.99 47.17
N LYS A 209 12.89 9.72 48.10
CA LYS A 209 13.39 10.74 49.03
C LYS A 209 14.11 11.80 48.19
N VAL A 210 13.39 12.84 47.78
CA VAL A 210 14.01 14.04 47.20
C VAL A 210 14.40 14.96 48.34
N SER A 211 15.70 15.04 48.58
CA SER A 211 16.36 16.06 49.36
C SER A 211 16.02 17.44 48.76
N VAL A 212 15.37 18.29 49.55
CA VAL A 212 15.06 19.67 49.20
C VAL A 212 16.32 20.52 49.37
N THR A 213 17.15 20.62 48.32
CA THR A 213 18.26 21.58 48.29
C THR A 213 18.72 21.89 46.85
N ALA A 214 17.84 22.42 45.99
CA ALA A 214 18.30 23.06 44.74
C ALA A 214 17.32 24.02 44.04
N ALA A 215 16.08 24.22 44.52
CA ALA A 215 15.08 25.04 43.80
C ALA A 215 14.84 26.45 44.39
N ARG A 216 15.77 26.97 45.20
CA ARG A 216 15.67 28.33 45.81
C ARG A 216 16.65 29.36 45.21
N ALA A 217 17.51 28.96 44.27
CA ALA A 217 18.49 29.87 43.66
C ALA A 217 17.97 30.56 42.38
N GLU A 218 17.14 29.92 41.56
CA GLU A 218 16.78 30.50 40.26
C GLU A 218 15.60 31.49 40.28
N ARG A 219 14.79 31.49 41.34
CA ARG A 219 13.67 32.45 41.48
C ARG A 219 14.10 33.83 41.98
N LYS A 220 15.36 34.00 42.41
CA LYS A 220 15.90 35.30 42.86
C LYS A 220 16.56 36.10 41.72
N ALA A 221 16.98 35.45 40.63
CA ALA A 221 17.62 36.12 39.48
C ALA A 221 16.60 36.78 38.52
N ARG A 222 15.37 36.25 38.40
CA ARG A 222 14.34 36.85 37.52
C ARG A 222 13.56 38.01 38.13
N LYS A 223 13.79 38.36 39.41
CA LYS A 223 13.12 39.50 40.05
C LYS A 223 13.98 40.78 40.04
N THR A 224 15.30 40.67 39.83
CA THR A 224 16.21 41.81 39.79
C THR A 224 16.24 42.52 38.42
N ASP A 225 15.94 41.83 37.32
CA ASP A 225 15.95 42.45 35.98
C ASP A 225 14.65 43.18 35.62
N ALA A 226 13.56 42.94 36.36
CA ALA A 226 12.27 43.59 36.12
C ALA A 226 12.12 44.97 36.80
N GLU A 227 13.08 45.39 37.63
CA GLU A 227 13.01 46.66 38.39
C GLU A 227 13.90 47.77 37.80
N ALA A 228 14.72 47.46 36.79
CA ALA A 228 15.64 48.42 36.14
C ALA A 228 15.07 49.12 34.90
N SER A 229 13.79 48.91 34.55
CA SER A 229 13.17 49.46 33.33
C SER A 229 11.93 50.32 33.59
N ARG A 230 12.03 51.23 34.57
CA ARG A 230 11.05 52.33 34.74
C ARG A 230 11.66 53.65 34.24
N PRO A 231 11.05 54.32 33.24
CA PRO A 231 11.43 55.67 32.85
C PRO A 231 10.99 56.67 33.94
N GLY A 232 11.90 57.56 34.33
CA GLY A 232 11.66 58.62 35.31
C GLY A 232 10.80 59.74 34.76
N ASN A 233 9.85 60.19 35.58
CA ASN A 233 9.23 61.51 35.57
C ASN A 233 9.47 62.12 36.96
#